data_AF-A0A7V9P4I2-F1
#
_entry.id   AF-A0A7V9P4I2-F1
#
_cell.length_a   1.000
_cell.length_b   1.000
_cell.length_c   1.000
_cell.angle_alpha   90.00
_cell.angle_beta   90.00
_cell.angle_gamma   90.00
#
_symmetry.space_group_name_H-M   'P 1'
#
loop_
_entity.id
_entity.type
_entity.pdbx_description
1 polymer ?
#
loop_
_entity_poly.entity_id
_entity_poly.type
_entity_poly.pdbx_seq_one_letter_code
_entity_poly.pdbx_strand_id
1 'polypeptide(L)'
;MSTQDPRRASAATPPLTALPQVQDLPLSDRGYDRSRVEEAFDAFRRHATALQAQLRVLQAAPRGAAAEPGGHAVRMDALHLIRAAAEFADTIERDAQEAAVKQITRAEQEIRERQVTSQQQEADIHRIRQETERQRVEIVNAARNEAREILTTANRDSSQSLREAESSGARLLEQSRHQSTELTNAARAEVEQTLEWARAQADVIVQRARMGAEQLLAAAGHGKGAVNEAIDAIVRAAEETVQAARRPARPEPVTPPAPVPAPSLSQTPAAEKRPPAAPERTAGPSEPRRDDSDEQSSEGEDSPAS
;
A
#
# COMPACT_ATOMS: atom_id res chain seq x y z
N MET A 1 58.28 114.78 6.29
CA MET A 1 57.77 114.77 4.92
C MET A 1 57.29 113.34 4.61
N SER A 2 56.11 112.95 5.07
CA SER A 2 54.90 112.70 4.26
C SER A 2 55.07 112.83 2.75
N THR A 3 54.86 111.73 2.03
CA THR A 3 53.77 111.61 1.05
C THR A 3 53.31 110.14 1.03
N GLN A 4 51.99 110.00 0.98
CA GLN A 4 51.17 108.81 1.06
C GLN A 4 50.36 108.78 -0.24
N ASP A 5 50.24 107.64 -0.92
CA ASP A 5 48.98 107.25 -1.52
C ASP A 5 48.91 105.75 -1.90
N PRO A 6 47.79 105.03 -1.65
CA PRO A 6 47.65 103.59 -1.85
C PRO A 6 46.68 103.17 -2.98
N ARG A 7 46.86 101.92 -3.44
CA ARG A 7 45.86 100.95 -3.97
C ARG A 7 44.84 101.39 -5.04
N ARG A 8 44.91 100.73 -6.20
CA ARG A 8 43.72 100.05 -6.75
C ARG A 8 44.07 98.68 -7.33
N ALA A 9 43.48 97.67 -6.73
CA ALA A 9 43.54 96.27 -7.12
C ALA A 9 42.97 96.09 -8.53
N SER A 10 43.71 95.41 -9.40
CA SER A 10 43.11 94.73 -10.54
C SER A 10 42.31 93.57 -9.98
N ALA A 11 40.99 93.64 -10.13
CA ALA A 11 40.09 92.56 -9.79
C ALA A 11 40.44 91.34 -10.63
N ALA A 12 41.01 90.32 -9.98
CA ALA A 12 41.09 88.99 -10.54
C ALA A 12 39.66 88.42 -10.60
N THR A 13 39.05 88.45 -11.78
CA THR A 13 37.90 87.59 -12.08
C THR A 13 38.33 86.15 -11.86
N PRO A 14 37.65 85.35 -11.02
CA PRO A 14 37.96 83.94 -10.91
C PRO A 14 37.73 83.28 -12.28
N PRO A 15 38.64 82.43 -12.76
CA PRO A 15 38.40 81.69 -13.99
C PRO A 15 37.13 80.86 -13.81
N LEU A 16 36.18 80.99 -14.73
CA LEU A 16 35.00 80.14 -14.80
C LEU A 16 35.50 78.70 -14.84
N THR A 17 35.24 77.95 -13.76
CA THR A 17 35.57 76.53 -13.64
C THR A 17 34.95 75.79 -14.82
N ALA A 18 35.79 75.12 -15.62
CA ALA A 18 35.36 74.34 -16.76
C ALA A 18 34.22 73.39 -16.35
N LEU A 19 33.15 73.37 -17.15
CA LEU A 19 32.04 72.44 -16.95
C LEU A 19 32.60 71.01 -16.94
N PRO A 20 32.24 70.16 -15.95
CA PRO A 20 32.66 68.77 -15.94
C PRO A 20 32.13 68.09 -17.21
N GLN A 21 33.03 67.50 -17.99
CA GLN A 21 32.64 66.83 -19.23
C GLN A 21 32.21 65.40 -18.91
N VAL A 22 31.27 64.85 -19.69
CA VAL A 22 30.80 63.47 -19.53
C VAL A 22 31.96 62.45 -19.65
N GLN A 23 33.02 62.83 -20.36
CA GLN A 23 34.24 62.05 -20.55
C GLN A 23 35.11 61.95 -19.28
N ASP A 24 34.90 62.86 -18.32
CA ASP A 24 35.66 62.93 -17.06
C ASP A 24 35.03 62.06 -15.95
N LEU A 25 33.90 61.39 -16.22
CA LEU A 25 33.23 60.49 -15.29
C LEU A 25 33.93 59.11 -15.28
N PRO A 26 34.51 58.68 -14.14
CA PRO A 26 35.23 57.42 -14.08
C PRO A 26 34.29 56.21 -14.16
N LEU A 27 34.63 55.26 -15.03
CA LEU A 27 33.95 53.98 -15.19
C LEU A 27 34.45 52.95 -14.16
N SER A 28 33.52 52.23 -13.53
CA SER A 28 33.79 51.06 -12.69
C SER A 28 33.34 49.78 -13.38
N ASP A 29 33.77 48.62 -12.87
CA ASP A 29 33.43 47.29 -13.42
C ASP A 29 31.91 47.00 -13.50
N ARG A 30 31.06 47.81 -12.86
CA ARG A 30 29.59 47.70 -12.88
C ARG A 30 28.86 48.97 -13.38
N GLY A 31 29.57 49.90 -14.04
CA GLY A 31 29.01 51.16 -14.55
C GLY A 31 29.62 52.40 -13.89
N TYR A 32 28.89 53.52 -13.86
CA TYR A 32 29.40 54.76 -13.27
C TYR A 32 29.48 54.70 -11.72
N ASP A 33 30.54 55.27 -11.15
CA ASP A 33 30.68 55.41 -9.68
C ASP A 33 29.61 56.37 -9.14
N ARG A 34 28.62 55.81 -8.44
CA ARG A 34 27.47 56.54 -7.90
C ARG A 34 27.86 57.74 -7.06
N SER A 35 28.89 57.61 -6.23
CA SER A 35 29.33 58.68 -5.32
C SER A 35 29.90 59.88 -6.08
N ARG A 36 30.61 59.62 -7.19
CA ARG A 36 31.22 60.66 -8.03
C ARG A 36 30.25 61.25 -9.05
N VAL A 37 29.29 60.46 -9.52
CA VAL A 37 28.16 60.98 -10.30
C VAL A 37 27.37 61.98 -9.44
N GLU A 38 27.05 61.62 -8.19
CA GLU A 38 26.40 62.53 -7.23
C GLU A 38 27.20 63.83 -7.04
N GLU A 39 28.53 63.74 -6.89
CA GLU A 39 29.42 64.91 -6.78
C GLU A 39 29.42 65.80 -8.04
N ALA A 40 29.45 65.20 -9.23
CA ALA A 40 29.39 65.91 -10.51
C ALA A 40 28.04 66.62 -10.72
N PHE A 41 26.93 65.97 -10.34
CA PHE A 41 25.60 66.57 -10.36
C PHE A 41 25.46 67.72 -9.36
N ASP A 42 26.06 67.59 -8.17
CA ASP A 42 26.08 68.66 -7.18
C ASP A 42 26.92 69.86 -7.64
N ALA A 43 28.07 69.62 -8.29
CA ALA A 43 28.87 70.67 -8.91
C ALA A 43 28.09 71.39 -10.03
N PHE A 44 27.38 70.65 -10.88
CA PHE A 44 26.50 71.20 -11.91
C PHE A 44 25.35 72.03 -11.31
N ARG A 45 24.70 71.54 -10.24
CA ARG A 45 23.64 72.29 -9.54
C ARG A 45 24.15 73.61 -8.97
N ARG A 46 25.35 73.61 -8.36
CA ARG A 46 26.00 74.84 -7.88
C ARG A 46 26.32 75.80 -9.03
N HIS A 47 26.74 75.28 -10.18
CA HIS A 47 26.99 76.09 -11.37
C HIS A 47 25.69 76.68 -11.96
N ALA A 48 24.63 75.89 -12.04
CA ALA A 48 23.32 76.35 -12.52
C ALA A 48 22.71 77.44 -11.62
N THR A 49 22.84 77.32 -10.30
CA THR A 49 22.38 78.35 -9.36
C THR A 49 23.22 79.63 -9.44
N ALA A 50 24.55 79.51 -9.65
CA ALA A 50 25.41 80.65 -9.91
C ALA A 50 25.03 81.39 -11.21
N LEU A 51 24.75 80.65 -12.29
CA LEU A 51 24.28 81.21 -13.56
C LEU A 51 22.92 81.93 -13.40
N GLN A 52 21.97 81.34 -12.66
CA GLN A 52 20.67 81.96 -12.38
C GLN A 52 20.83 83.27 -11.57
N ALA A 53 21.74 83.31 -10.61
CA ALA A 53 22.03 84.53 -9.86
C ALA A 53 22.61 85.62 -10.76
N GLN A 54 23.56 85.28 -11.65
CA GLN A 54 24.13 86.20 -12.63
C GLN A 54 23.07 86.72 -13.62
N LEU A 55 22.18 85.85 -14.10
CA LEU A 55 21.06 86.24 -14.97
C LEU A 55 20.10 87.21 -14.27
N ARG A 56 19.78 87.00 -12.99
CA ARG A 56 18.93 87.93 -12.21
C ARG A 56 19.59 89.29 -12.02
N VAL A 57 20.90 89.33 -11.78
CA VAL A 57 21.67 90.58 -11.67
C VAL A 57 21.67 91.34 -13.00
N LEU A 58 21.87 90.65 -14.13
CA LEU A 58 21.81 91.24 -15.46
C LEU A 58 20.38 91.70 -15.85
N GLN A 59 19.34 91.01 -15.39
CA GLN A 59 17.94 91.40 -15.61
C GLN A 59 17.51 92.60 -14.75
N ALA A 60 18.15 92.81 -13.61
CA ALA A 60 17.89 93.95 -12.71
C ALA A 60 18.63 95.25 -13.12
N ALA A 61 19.57 95.18 -14.08
CA ALA A 61 20.26 96.35 -14.63
C ALA A 61 19.36 97.09 -15.67
N PRO A 62 19.30 98.44 -15.66
CA PRO A 62 18.41 99.21 -16.53
C PRO A 62 18.80 99.07 -18.01
N ARG A 63 17.81 98.74 -18.87
CA ARG A 63 17.91 98.40 -20.31
C ARG A 63 18.53 99.47 -21.24
N GLY A 64 19.11 100.55 -20.72
CA GLY A 64 19.52 101.73 -21.48
C GLY A 64 21.03 101.90 -21.72
N ALA A 65 21.91 101.06 -21.17
CA ALA A 65 23.35 101.15 -21.42
C ALA A 65 23.82 100.05 -22.37
N ALA A 66 24.60 100.45 -23.37
CA ALA A 66 25.08 99.66 -24.48
C ALA A 66 25.60 98.27 -24.10
N ALA A 67 25.23 97.28 -24.92
CA ALA A 67 25.78 95.92 -25.04
C ALA A 67 27.05 95.65 -24.19
N GLU A 68 26.87 95.28 -22.92
CA GLU A 68 27.96 94.79 -22.10
C GLU A 68 28.34 93.35 -22.52
N PRO A 69 29.64 93.03 -22.64
CA PRO A 69 30.12 91.69 -23.00
C PRO A 69 29.69 90.58 -22.02
N GLY A 70 29.25 90.92 -20.79
CA GLY A 70 28.76 89.97 -19.80
C GLY A 70 27.41 89.31 -20.13
N GLY A 71 26.47 90.02 -20.77
CA GLY A 71 25.15 89.47 -21.10
C GLY A 71 25.13 88.54 -22.33
N HIS A 72 26.15 88.64 -23.18
CA HIS A 72 26.37 87.69 -24.27
C HIS A 72 27.02 86.40 -23.74
N ALA A 73 28.02 86.52 -22.86
CA ALA A 73 28.68 85.38 -22.22
C ALA A 73 27.67 84.48 -21.48
N VAL A 74 26.81 85.05 -20.63
CA VAL A 74 25.83 84.27 -19.87
C VAL A 74 24.79 83.58 -20.77
N ARG A 75 24.39 84.20 -21.90
CA ARG A 75 23.51 83.55 -22.88
C ARG A 75 24.22 82.42 -23.63
N MET A 76 25.48 82.61 -23.98
CA MET A 76 26.29 81.56 -24.58
C MET A 76 26.48 80.40 -23.60
N ASP A 77 26.74 80.66 -22.33
CA ASP A 77 26.88 79.62 -21.29
C ASP A 77 25.57 78.85 -21.08
N ALA A 78 24.41 79.53 -21.08
CA ALA A 78 23.11 78.86 -21.01
C ALA A 78 22.87 77.94 -22.22
N LEU A 79 23.27 78.36 -23.43
CA LEU A 79 23.17 77.53 -24.63
C LEU A 79 24.12 76.33 -24.58
N HIS A 80 25.35 76.51 -24.08
CA HIS A 80 26.29 75.40 -23.87
C HIS A 80 25.75 74.40 -22.84
N LEU A 81 25.12 74.86 -21.77
CA LEU A 81 24.51 74.01 -20.76
C LEU A 81 23.31 73.21 -21.29
N ILE A 82 22.44 73.83 -22.09
CA ILE A 82 21.32 73.13 -22.75
C ILE A 82 21.86 72.08 -23.73
N ARG A 83 22.90 72.42 -24.50
CA ARG A 83 23.55 71.48 -25.42
C ARG A 83 24.18 70.30 -24.69
N ALA A 84 24.92 70.56 -23.62
CA ALA A 84 25.53 69.52 -22.78
C ALA A 84 24.47 68.63 -22.13
N ALA A 85 23.34 69.21 -21.70
CA ALA A 85 22.22 68.44 -21.14
C ALA A 85 21.54 67.54 -22.20
N ALA A 86 21.39 68.04 -23.44
CA ALA A 86 20.86 67.23 -24.53
C ALA A 86 21.80 66.08 -24.92
N GLU A 87 23.10 66.36 -25.04
CA GLU A 87 24.13 65.33 -25.30
C GLU A 87 24.17 64.29 -24.17
N PHE A 88 23.99 64.71 -22.91
CA PHE A 88 23.90 63.79 -21.77
C PHE A 88 22.63 62.94 -21.78
N ALA A 89 21.47 63.51 -22.15
CA ALA A 89 20.23 62.75 -22.30
C ALA A 89 20.36 61.67 -23.40
N ASP A 90 20.99 62.01 -24.53
CA ASP A 90 21.27 61.05 -25.61
C ASP A 90 22.19 59.91 -25.14
N THR A 91 23.18 60.20 -24.27
CA THR A 91 24.04 59.16 -23.69
C THR A 91 23.27 58.25 -22.74
N ILE A 92 22.41 58.79 -21.87
CA ILE A 92 21.55 57.97 -20.99
C ILE A 92 20.64 57.07 -21.81
N GLU A 93 20.04 57.60 -22.88
CA GLU A 93 19.14 56.82 -23.73
C GLU A 93 19.89 55.65 -24.39
N ARG A 94 21.09 55.89 -24.94
CA ARG A 94 21.92 54.82 -25.53
C ARG A 94 22.32 53.78 -24.49
N ASP A 95 22.77 54.20 -23.31
CA ASP A 95 23.17 53.29 -22.24
C ASP A 95 21.97 52.44 -21.75
N ALA A 96 20.79 53.05 -21.63
CA ALA A 96 19.57 52.36 -21.25
C ALA A 96 19.13 51.35 -22.33
N GLN A 97 19.22 51.73 -23.62
CA GLN A 97 18.93 50.84 -24.74
C GLN A 97 19.92 49.65 -24.78
N GLU A 98 21.22 49.91 -24.61
CA GLU A 98 22.24 48.86 -24.55
C GLU A 98 22.04 47.91 -23.36
N ALA A 99 21.72 48.46 -22.17
CA ALA A 99 21.43 47.66 -20.99
C ALA A 99 20.18 46.80 -21.17
N ALA A 100 19.11 47.35 -21.76
CA ALA A 100 17.88 46.62 -22.06
C ALA A 100 18.14 45.47 -23.04
N VAL A 101 18.90 45.70 -24.12
CA VAL A 101 19.29 44.65 -25.06
C VAL A 101 20.09 43.55 -24.37
N LYS A 102 21.06 43.89 -23.50
CA LYS A 102 21.83 42.91 -22.72
C LYS A 102 20.96 42.09 -21.77
N GLN A 103 19.95 42.69 -21.14
CA GLN A 103 19.03 41.97 -20.26
C GLN A 103 18.07 41.08 -21.04
N ILE A 104 17.52 41.56 -22.15
CA ILE A 104 16.62 40.78 -23.01
C ILE A 104 17.36 39.57 -23.58
N THR A 105 18.55 39.77 -24.13
CA THR A 105 19.36 38.66 -24.68
C THR A 105 19.71 37.62 -23.62
N ARG A 106 20.04 38.04 -22.38
CA ARG A 106 20.26 37.12 -21.26
C ARG A 106 18.98 36.36 -20.88
N ALA A 107 17.85 37.05 -20.80
CA ALA A 107 16.56 36.43 -20.48
C ALA A 107 16.13 35.44 -21.57
N GLU A 108 16.33 35.76 -22.85
CA GLU A 108 16.04 34.87 -23.98
C GLU A 108 16.92 33.61 -23.98
N GLN A 109 18.19 33.74 -23.56
CA GLN A 109 19.07 32.58 -23.42
C GLN A 109 18.58 31.68 -22.28
N GLU A 110 18.24 32.26 -21.13
CA GLU A 110 17.71 31.51 -19.99
C GLU A 110 16.37 30.82 -20.31
N ILE A 111 15.46 31.51 -21.03
CA ILE A 111 14.20 30.92 -21.49
C ILE A 111 14.46 29.75 -22.43
N ARG A 112 15.41 29.88 -23.37
CA ARG A 112 15.78 28.79 -24.28
C ARG A 112 16.35 27.60 -23.53
N GLU A 113 17.26 27.83 -22.58
CA GLU A 113 17.83 26.76 -21.75
C GLU A 113 16.75 26.04 -20.93
N ARG A 114 15.86 26.79 -20.27
CA ARG A 114 14.73 26.23 -19.50
C ARG A 114 13.75 25.46 -20.39
N GLN A 115 13.52 25.92 -21.62
CA GLN A 115 12.65 25.22 -22.56
C GLN A 115 13.25 23.88 -22.99
N VAL A 116 14.56 23.83 -23.24
CA VAL A 116 15.27 22.58 -23.59
C VAL A 116 15.24 21.60 -22.42
N THR A 117 15.51 22.06 -21.20
CA THR A 117 15.45 21.18 -20.02
C THR A 117 14.03 20.69 -19.73
N SER A 118 13.01 21.53 -19.91
CA SER A 118 11.60 21.10 -19.81
C SER A 118 11.27 20.01 -20.82
N GLN A 119 11.66 20.19 -22.09
CA GLN A 119 11.44 19.18 -23.14
C GLN A 119 12.17 17.86 -22.83
N GLN A 120 13.38 17.91 -22.28
CA GLN A 120 14.12 16.72 -21.85
C GLN A 120 13.41 16.00 -20.70
N GLN A 121 12.96 16.76 -19.68
CA GLN A 121 12.21 16.20 -18.56
C GLN A 121 10.90 15.56 -19.01
N GLU A 122 10.16 16.19 -19.93
CA GLU A 122 8.95 15.62 -20.51
C GLU A 122 9.24 14.30 -21.26
N ALA A 123 10.31 14.26 -22.05
CA ALA A 123 10.73 13.05 -22.75
C ALA A 123 11.10 11.91 -21.77
N ASP A 124 11.80 12.24 -20.69
CA ASP A 124 12.16 11.28 -19.63
C ASP A 124 10.93 10.78 -18.88
N ILE A 125 9.99 11.65 -18.52
CA ILE A 125 8.72 11.26 -17.91
C ILE A 125 7.95 10.32 -18.83
N HIS A 126 7.89 10.61 -20.13
CA HIS A 126 7.25 9.72 -21.11
C HIS A 126 7.93 8.36 -21.20
N ARG A 127 9.26 8.33 -21.18
CA ARG A 127 10.03 7.07 -21.17
C ARG A 127 9.76 6.25 -19.92
N ILE A 128 9.83 6.86 -18.74
CA ILE A 128 9.55 6.20 -17.46
C ILE A 128 8.13 5.66 -17.45
N ARG A 129 7.12 6.45 -17.89
CA ARG A 129 5.73 5.98 -17.98
C ARG A 129 5.58 4.75 -18.88
N GLN A 130 6.22 4.75 -20.05
CA GLN A 130 6.17 3.59 -20.95
C GLN A 130 6.84 2.37 -20.34
N GLU A 131 7.97 2.54 -19.65
CA GLU A 131 8.68 1.46 -18.98
C GLU A 131 7.88 0.91 -17.79
N THR A 132 7.29 1.78 -16.96
CA THR A 132 6.42 1.38 -15.86
C THR A 132 5.18 0.63 -16.36
N GLU A 133 4.58 1.07 -17.47
CA GLU A 133 3.42 0.35 -18.03
C GLU A 133 3.83 -1.01 -18.61
N ARG A 134 5.01 -1.12 -19.24
CA ARG A 134 5.57 -2.42 -19.68
C ARG A 134 5.79 -3.35 -18.49
N GLN A 135 6.46 -2.87 -17.44
CA GLN A 135 6.70 -3.64 -16.22
C GLN A 135 5.39 -4.06 -15.55
N ARG A 136 4.39 -3.18 -15.50
CA ARG A 136 3.06 -3.51 -14.98
C ARG A 136 2.42 -4.66 -15.75
N VAL A 137 2.45 -4.60 -17.09
CA VAL A 137 1.90 -5.66 -17.94
C VAL A 137 2.67 -6.97 -17.74
N GLU A 138 4.00 -6.93 -17.64
CA GLU A 138 4.83 -8.10 -17.36
C GLU A 138 4.48 -8.74 -16.01
N ILE A 139 4.38 -7.95 -14.94
CA ILE A 139 3.99 -8.43 -13.59
C ILE A 139 2.59 -9.05 -13.62
N VAL A 140 1.62 -8.40 -14.26
CA VAL A 140 0.25 -8.92 -14.35
C VAL A 140 0.20 -10.22 -15.13
N ASN A 141 0.97 -10.34 -16.22
CA ASN A 141 1.03 -11.56 -17.02
C ASN A 141 1.74 -12.69 -16.27
N ALA A 142 2.84 -12.40 -15.57
CA ALA A 142 3.54 -13.35 -14.71
C ALA A 142 2.62 -13.87 -13.61
N ALA A 143 1.97 -12.98 -12.85
CA ALA A 143 1.02 -13.36 -11.80
C ALA A 143 -0.15 -14.20 -12.32
N ARG A 144 -0.66 -13.90 -13.53
CA ARG A 144 -1.70 -14.72 -14.19
C ARG A 144 -1.22 -16.12 -14.55
N ASN A 145 0.02 -16.25 -15.02
CA ASN A 145 0.60 -17.54 -15.37
C ASN A 145 0.86 -18.37 -14.12
N GLU A 146 1.44 -17.77 -13.07
CA GLU A 146 1.64 -18.41 -11.77
C GLU A 146 0.32 -18.88 -11.15
N ALA A 147 -0.73 -18.03 -11.18
CA ALA A 147 -2.04 -18.40 -10.67
C ALA A 147 -2.64 -19.61 -11.42
N ARG A 148 -2.47 -19.67 -12.75
CA ARG A 148 -2.92 -20.83 -13.55
C ARG A 148 -2.13 -22.08 -13.20
N GLU A 149 -0.82 -21.97 -13.07
CA GLU A 149 0.05 -23.09 -12.70
C GLU A 149 -0.34 -23.66 -11.33
N ILE A 150 -0.49 -22.79 -10.32
CA ILE A 150 -0.92 -23.18 -8.97
C ILE A 150 -2.27 -23.91 -9.03
N LEU A 151 -3.25 -23.38 -9.78
CA LEU A 151 -4.55 -24.04 -9.92
C LEU A 151 -4.44 -25.41 -10.60
N THR A 152 -3.64 -25.54 -11.65
CA THR A 152 -3.45 -26.83 -12.33
C THR A 152 -2.78 -27.86 -11.44
N THR A 153 -1.75 -27.46 -10.68
CA THR A 153 -1.04 -28.33 -9.74
C THR A 153 -1.95 -28.73 -8.59
N ALA A 154 -2.64 -27.77 -7.96
CA ALA A 154 -3.57 -28.05 -6.88
C ALA A 154 -4.71 -29.00 -7.30
N ASN A 155 -5.25 -28.82 -8.51
CA ASN A 155 -6.30 -29.71 -9.03
C ASN A 155 -5.77 -31.13 -9.31
N ARG A 156 -4.54 -31.24 -9.83
CA ARG A 156 -3.88 -32.54 -10.04
C ARG A 156 -3.66 -33.26 -8.71
N ASP A 157 -3.11 -32.57 -7.73
CA ASP A 157 -2.81 -33.13 -6.41
C ASP A 157 -4.07 -33.53 -5.67
N SER A 158 -5.13 -32.69 -5.71
CA SER A 158 -6.43 -33.01 -5.14
C SER A 158 -7.05 -34.25 -5.79
N SER A 159 -7.01 -34.33 -7.13
CA SER A 159 -7.51 -35.51 -7.86
C SER A 159 -6.72 -36.78 -7.55
N GLN A 160 -5.40 -36.67 -7.37
CA GLN A 160 -4.57 -37.79 -6.98
C GLN A 160 -4.88 -38.25 -5.55
N SER A 161 -4.95 -37.32 -4.60
CA SER A 161 -5.29 -37.61 -3.21
C SER A 161 -6.66 -38.28 -3.06
N LEU A 162 -7.65 -37.84 -3.85
CA LEU A 162 -8.98 -38.44 -3.88
C LEU A 162 -8.93 -39.90 -4.36
N ARG A 163 -8.19 -40.19 -5.43
CA ARG A 163 -8.04 -41.58 -5.94
C ARG A 163 -7.30 -42.47 -4.94
N GLU A 164 -6.28 -41.95 -4.27
CA GLU A 164 -5.55 -42.68 -3.23
C GLU A 164 -6.47 -43.00 -2.05
N ALA A 165 -7.25 -42.03 -1.59
CA ALA A 165 -8.24 -42.20 -0.52
C ALA A 165 -9.33 -43.21 -0.91
N GLU A 166 -9.86 -43.15 -2.13
CA GLU A 166 -10.83 -44.12 -2.65
C GLU A 166 -10.24 -45.53 -2.69
N SER A 167 -9.00 -45.68 -3.18
CA SER A 167 -8.33 -46.99 -3.25
C SER A 167 -8.08 -47.57 -1.85
N SER A 168 -7.72 -46.72 -0.89
CA SER A 168 -7.53 -47.11 0.51
C SER A 168 -8.86 -47.51 1.17
N GLY A 169 -9.92 -46.73 0.94
CA GLY A 169 -11.27 -47.03 1.40
C GLY A 169 -11.81 -48.35 0.84
N ALA A 170 -11.59 -48.62 -0.46
CA ALA A 170 -11.98 -49.88 -1.08
C ALA A 170 -11.29 -51.09 -0.43
N ARG A 171 -9.98 -50.98 -0.14
CA ARG A 171 -9.22 -52.04 0.56
C ARG A 171 -9.75 -52.28 1.97
N LEU A 172 -10.05 -51.22 2.72
CA LEU A 172 -10.61 -51.34 4.08
C LEU A 172 -11.99 -51.98 4.07
N LEU A 173 -12.85 -51.65 3.10
CA LEU A 173 -14.16 -52.28 2.95
C LEU A 173 -14.05 -53.77 2.61
N GLU A 174 -13.10 -54.15 1.75
CA GLU A 174 -12.85 -55.55 1.43
C GLU A 174 -12.34 -56.34 2.62
N GLN A 175 -11.39 -55.77 3.39
CA GLN A 175 -10.92 -56.36 4.65
C GLN A 175 -12.04 -56.55 5.67
N SER A 176 -12.89 -55.53 5.85
CA SER A 176 -14.03 -55.60 6.78
C SER A 176 -15.05 -56.67 6.35
N ARG A 177 -15.33 -56.78 5.05
CA ARG A 177 -16.18 -57.84 4.51
C ARG A 177 -15.58 -59.22 4.78
N HIS A 178 -14.29 -59.39 4.52
CA HIS A 178 -13.60 -60.65 4.77
C HIS A 178 -13.68 -61.04 6.26
N GLN A 179 -13.31 -60.13 7.15
CA GLN A 179 -13.40 -60.34 8.60
C GLN A 179 -14.82 -60.67 9.06
N SER A 180 -15.84 -59.98 8.54
CA SER A 180 -17.23 -60.26 8.85
C SER A 180 -17.64 -61.68 8.41
N THR A 181 -17.19 -62.11 7.23
CA THR A 181 -17.44 -63.49 6.75
C THR A 181 -16.71 -64.53 7.59
N GLU A 182 -15.46 -64.26 7.99
CA GLU A 182 -14.68 -65.15 8.86
C GLU A 182 -15.35 -65.29 10.24
N LEU A 183 -15.75 -64.19 10.87
CA LEU A 183 -16.46 -64.21 12.15
C LEU A 183 -17.80 -64.94 12.05
N THR A 184 -18.54 -64.77 10.94
CA THR A 184 -19.80 -65.47 10.72
C THR A 184 -19.58 -66.98 10.56
N ASN A 185 -18.55 -67.38 9.82
CA ASN A 185 -18.21 -68.79 9.64
C ASN A 185 -17.69 -69.41 10.95
N ALA A 186 -16.86 -68.68 11.71
CA ALA A 186 -16.39 -69.10 13.03
C ALA A 186 -17.55 -69.31 14.01
N ALA A 187 -18.48 -68.35 14.09
CA ALA A 187 -19.66 -68.48 14.95
C ALA A 187 -20.54 -69.68 14.56
N ARG A 188 -20.71 -69.96 13.25
CA ARG A 188 -21.42 -71.17 12.78
C ARG A 188 -20.70 -72.45 13.21
N ALA A 189 -19.39 -72.52 13.04
CA ALA A 189 -18.59 -73.68 13.43
C ALA A 189 -18.65 -73.93 14.94
N GLU A 190 -18.59 -72.88 15.76
CA GLU A 190 -18.76 -72.98 17.21
C GLU A 190 -20.16 -73.51 17.58
N VAL A 191 -21.23 -73.01 16.94
CA VAL A 191 -22.58 -73.53 17.17
C VAL A 191 -22.69 -75.00 16.77
N GLU A 192 -22.15 -75.40 15.62
CA GLU A 192 -22.12 -76.81 15.19
C GLU A 192 -21.37 -77.69 16.20
N GLN A 193 -20.22 -77.23 16.70
CA GLN A 193 -19.45 -77.93 17.73
C GLN A 193 -20.26 -78.07 19.03
N THR A 194 -20.94 -77.02 19.47
CA THR A 194 -21.78 -77.10 20.68
C THR A 194 -22.96 -78.06 20.51
N LEU A 195 -23.58 -78.08 19.32
CA LEU A 195 -24.66 -79.02 19.01
C LEU A 195 -24.18 -80.47 18.92
N GLU A 196 -23.00 -80.70 18.33
CA GLU A 196 -22.38 -82.03 18.30
C GLU A 196 -22.06 -82.52 19.71
N TRP A 197 -21.46 -81.66 20.55
CA TRP A 197 -21.20 -81.97 21.95
C TRP A 197 -22.49 -82.27 22.73
N ALA A 198 -23.55 -81.48 22.54
CA ALA A 198 -24.85 -81.71 23.17
C ALA A 198 -25.49 -83.04 22.72
N ARG A 199 -25.37 -83.41 21.43
CA ARG A 199 -25.84 -84.71 20.91
C ARG A 199 -25.05 -85.87 21.52
N ALA A 200 -23.72 -85.77 21.56
CA ALA A 200 -22.88 -86.80 22.19
C ALA A 200 -23.23 -86.97 23.69
N GLN A 201 -23.48 -85.88 24.40
CA GLN A 201 -23.92 -85.93 25.80
C GLN A 201 -25.31 -86.59 25.94
N ALA A 202 -26.25 -86.25 25.06
CA ALA A 202 -27.58 -86.88 25.04
C ALA A 202 -27.49 -88.39 24.80
N ASP A 203 -26.65 -88.84 23.85
CA ASP A 203 -26.42 -90.27 23.59
C ASP A 203 -25.90 -91.00 24.84
N VAL A 204 -24.96 -90.40 25.58
CA VAL A 204 -24.46 -90.97 26.84
C VAL A 204 -25.58 -91.11 27.89
N ILE A 205 -26.45 -90.10 28.01
CA ILE A 205 -27.58 -90.13 28.95
C ILE A 205 -28.58 -91.22 28.54
N VAL A 206 -28.92 -91.32 27.26
CA VAL A 206 -29.85 -92.34 26.72
C VAL A 206 -29.29 -93.75 26.93
N GLN A 207 -28.00 -93.98 26.65
CA GLN A 207 -27.36 -95.29 26.89
C GLN A 207 -27.37 -95.66 28.38
N ARG A 208 -27.07 -94.70 29.26
CA ARG A 208 -27.15 -94.92 30.71
C ARG A 208 -28.57 -95.25 31.16
N ALA A 209 -29.56 -94.51 30.67
CA ALA A 209 -30.97 -94.76 30.97
C ALA A 209 -31.41 -96.15 30.48
N ARG A 210 -31.00 -96.54 29.26
CA ARG A 210 -31.26 -97.87 28.71
C ARG A 210 -30.67 -98.99 29.56
N MET A 211 -29.38 -98.90 29.92
CA MET A 211 -28.75 -99.88 30.80
C MET A 211 -29.44 -99.96 32.17
N GLY A 212 -29.79 -98.80 32.76
CA GLY A 212 -30.53 -98.75 34.03
C GLY A 212 -31.91 -99.40 33.94
N ALA A 213 -32.64 -99.16 32.84
CA ALA A 213 -33.92 -99.80 32.58
C ALA A 213 -33.77 -101.32 32.40
N GLU A 214 -32.77 -101.78 31.63
CA GLU A 214 -32.46 -103.21 31.46
C GLU A 214 -32.16 -103.89 32.80
N GLN A 215 -31.41 -103.24 33.69
CA GLN A 215 -31.12 -103.74 35.04
C GLN A 215 -32.39 -103.86 35.90
N LEU A 216 -33.25 -102.84 35.91
CA LEU A 216 -34.51 -102.86 36.66
C LEU A 216 -35.48 -103.95 36.15
N LEU A 217 -35.57 -104.11 34.83
CA LEU A 217 -36.41 -105.12 34.20
C LEU A 217 -35.91 -106.54 34.50
N ALA A 218 -34.59 -106.76 34.48
CA ALA A 218 -33.99 -108.04 34.87
C ALA A 218 -34.29 -108.37 36.35
N ALA A 219 -34.20 -107.39 37.25
CA ALA A 219 -34.51 -107.57 38.67
C ALA A 219 -36.00 -107.88 38.93
N ALA A 220 -36.91 -107.33 38.10
CA ALA A 220 -38.34 -107.53 38.22
C ALA A 220 -38.85 -108.86 37.59
N GLY A 221 -37.98 -109.68 36.98
CA GLY A 221 -38.35 -110.98 36.41
C GLY A 221 -39.27 -110.94 35.19
N HIS A 222 -39.42 -109.78 34.53
CA HIS A 222 -40.27 -109.64 33.35
C HIS A 222 -39.55 -110.20 32.11
N GLY A 223 -40.21 -111.10 31.37
CA GLY A 223 -39.66 -111.69 30.14
C GLY A 223 -39.52 -110.65 29.00
N LYS A 224 -38.67 -110.94 28.01
CA LYS A 224 -38.34 -110.05 26.87
C LYS A 224 -39.58 -109.47 26.14
N GLY A 225 -40.73 -110.14 26.18
CA GLY A 225 -41.96 -109.71 25.53
C GLY A 225 -42.59 -108.45 26.14
N ALA A 226 -42.75 -108.39 27.47
CA ALA A 226 -43.36 -107.23 28.15
C ALA A 226 -42.48 -105.97 28.07
N VAL A 227 -41.16 -106.18 28.00
CA VAL A 227 -40.18 -105.11 27.79
C VAL A 227 -40.36 -104.46 26.42
N ASN A 228 -40.56 -105.25 25.37
CA ASN A 228 -40.74 -104.72 24.02
C ASN A 228 -42.03 -103.90 23.89
N GLU A 229 -43.13 -104.34 24.50
CA GLU A 229 -44.40 -103.60 24.47
C GLU A 229 -44.32 -102.24 25.20
N ALA A 230 -43.61 -102.19 26.33
CA ALA A 230 -43.36 -100.94 27.05
C ALA A 230 -42.43 -100.00 26.28
N ILE A 231 -41.39 -100.53 25.62
CA ILE A 231 -40.52 -99.73 24.75
C ILE A 231 -41.32 -99.14 23.59
N ASP A 232 -42.17 -99.94 22.92
CA ASP A 232 -43.01 -99.46 21.81
C ASP A 232 -43.98 -98.35 22.25
N ALA A 233 -44.56 -98.45 23.46
CA ALA A 233 -45.41 -97.42 24.03
C ALA A 233 -44.65 -96.11 24.32
N ILE A 234 -43.42 -96.21 24.86
CA ILE A 234 -42.57 -95.05 25.14
C ILE A 234 -42.13 -94.38 23.84
N VAL A 235 -41.71 -95.16 22.84
CA VAL A 235 -41.31 -94.64 21.53
C VAL A 235 -42.48 -93.90 20.88
N ARG A 236 -43.69 -94.48 20.91
CA ARG A 236 -44.90 -93.82 20.38
C ARG A 236 -45.20 -92.49 21.10
N ALA A 237 -45.12 -92.47 22.44
CA ALA A 237 -45.32 -91.24 23.21
C ALA A 237 -44.23 -90.17 22.94
N ALA A 238 -42.98 -90.59 22.75
CA ALA A 238 -41.88 -89.69 22.40
C ALA A 238 -42.06 -89.11 20.99
N GLU A 239 -42.47 -89.92 20.03
CA GLU A 239 -42.80 -89.47 18.67
C GLU A 239 -43.94 -88.45 18.67
N GLU A 240 -45.01 -88.69 19.45
CA GLU A 240 -46.12 -87.74 19.63
C GLU A 240 -45.63 -86.41 20.24
N THR A 241 -44.71 -86.47 21.20
CA THR A 241 -44.11 -85.27 21.83
C THR A 241 -43.24 -84.48 20.84
N VAL A 242 -42.42 -85.16 20.04
CA VAL A 242 -41.58 -84.53 19.00
C VAL A 242 -42.45 -83.95 17.88
N GLN A 243 -43.54 -84.62 17.48
CA GLN A 243 -44.51 -84.08 16.52
C GLN A 243 -45.25 -82.86 17.09
N ALA A 244 -45.59 -82.86 18.37
CA ALA A 244 -46.16 -81.70 19.04
C ALA A 244 -45.20 -80.51 19.07
N ALA A 245 -43.89 -80.75 19.29
CA ALA A 245 -42.85 -79.72 19.26
C ALA A 245 -42.49 -79.23 17.85
N ARG A 246 -42.66 -80.06 16.81
CA ARG A 246 -42.47 -79.70 15.39
C ARG A 246 -43.63 -78.90 14.79
N ARG A 247 -44.75 -78.70 15.50
CA ARG A 247 -45.77 -77.76 15.05
C ARG A 247 -45.14 -76.36 15.00
N PRO A 248 -45.17 -75.67 13.84
CA PRO A 248 -44.59 -74.34 13.73
C PRO A 248 -45.31 -73.43 14.73
N ALA A 249 -44.55 -72.84 15.66
CA ALA A 249 -45.02 -71.70 16.41
C ALA A 249 -45.48 -70.65 15.39
N ARG A 250 -46.76 -70.27 15.46
CA ARG A 250 -47.34 -69.20 14.66
C ARG A 250 -46.41 -67.99 14.78
N PRO A 251 -45.90 -67.39 13.68
CA PRO A 251 -45.05 -66.23 13.78
C PRO A 251 -45.87 -65.12 14.45
N GLU A 252 -45.46 -64.71 15.65
CA GLU A 252 -45.94 -63.45 16.20
C GLU A 252 -45.47 -62.31 15.27
N PRO A 253 -46.33 -61.33 14.97
CA PRO A 253 -45.94 -60.19 14.17
C PRO A 253 -44.82 -59.44 14.91
N VAL A 254 -43.62 -59.47 14.35
CA VAL A 254 -42.54 -58.59 14.75
C VAL A 254 -43.01 -57.17 14.44
N THR A 255 -43.50 -56.46 15.46
CA THR A 255 -43.69 -55.02 15.40
C THR A 255 -42.37 -54.38 14.97
N PRO A 256 -42.36 -53.53 13.93
CA PRO A 256 -41.14 -52.79 13.58
C PRO A 256 -40.68 -51.98 14.80
N PRO A 257 -39.36 -51.87 15.04
CA PRO A 257 -38.86 -51.04 16.13
C PRO A 257 -39.34 -49.60 15.92
N ALA A 258 -39.94 -49.04 16.97
CA ALA A 258 -40.38 -47.65 16.99
C ALA A 258 -39.20 -46.73 16.61
N PRO A 259 -39.44 -45.64 15.85
CA PRO A 259 -38.42 -44.64 15.62
C PRO A 259 -37.96 -44.07 16.96
N VAL A 260 -36.67 -44.21 17.23
CA VAL A 260 -36.01 -43.63 18.40
C VAL A 260 -36.24 -42.11 18.35
N PRO A 261 -36.76 -41.47 19.41
CA PRO A 261 -36.83 -40.01 19.46
C PRO A 261 -35.41 -39.45 19.38
N ALA A 262 -35.20 -38.51 18.46
CA ALA A 262 -33.95 -37.78 18.33
C ALA A 262 -33.55 -37.16 19.68
N PRO A 263 -32.26 -37.22 20.09
CA PRO A 263 -31.83 -36.61 21.33
C PRO A 263 -31.97 -35.09 21.24
N SER A 264 -32.79 -34.54 22.12
CA SER A 264 -32.90 -33.11 22.39
C SER A 264 -31.52 -32.53 22.76
N LEU A 265 -30.94 -31.74 21.86
CA LEU A 265 -29.80 -30.89 22.15
C LEU A 265 -30.28 -29.70 23.00
N SER A 266 -30.16 -29.82 24.32
CA SER A 266 -30.07 -28.66 25.23
C SER A 266 -29.56 -29.11 26.60
N GLN A 267 -28.24 -28.99 26.79
CA GLN A 267 -27.61 -28.34 27.94
C GLN A 267 -26.10 -28.53 27.86
N THR A 268 -25.40 -27.45 27.52
CA THR A 268 -23.99 -27.20 27.85
C THR A 268 -23.86 -27.00 29.36
N PRO A 269 -23.05 -27.81 30.08
CA PRO A 269 -22.42 -27.38 31.31
C PRO A 269 -21.08 -26.73 30.97
N ALA A 270 -20.86 -25.55 31.54
CA ALA A 270 -19.57 -24.93 31.64
C ALA A 270 -18.58 -25.84 32.39
N ALA A 271 -17.38 -26.04 31.83
CA ALA A 271 -16.09 -25.87 32.50
C ALA A 271 -14.94 -26.48 31.68
N GLU A 272 -14.02 -25.59 31.27
CA GLU A 272 -12.60 -25.72 31.60
C GLU A 272 -11.76 -26.80 30.90
N LYS A 273 -11.11 -26.40 29.80
CA LYS A 273 -9.64 -26.50 29.66
C LYS A 273 -9.15 -25.59 28.53
N ARG A 274 -8.65 -24.43 28.96
CA ARG A 274 -7.96 -23.43 28.14
C ARG A 274 -6.55 -23.96 27.84
N PRO A 275 -6.03 -23.87 26.61
CA PRO A 275 -4.61 -24.10 26.35
C PRO A 275 -3.77 -23.00 27.02
N PRO A 276 -2.54 -23.30 27.50
CA PRO A 276 -1.69 -22.30 28.13
C PRO A 276 -1.29 -21.22 27.13
N ALA A 277 -1.55 -19.97 27.53
CA ALA A 277 -1.12 -18.79 26.84
C ALA A 277 0.41 -18.77 26.72
N ALA A 278 0.89 -18.44 25.52
CA ALA A 278 2.26 -18.02 25.29
C ALA A 278 2.60 -16.81 26.20
N PRO A 279 3.84 -16.68 26.69
CA PRO A 279 4.22 -15.60 27.57
C PRO A 279 4.11 -14.25 26.86
N GLU A 280 3.40 -13.33 27.51
CA GLU A 280 3.41 -11.91 27.23
C GLU A 280 4.86 -11.42 27.18
N ARG A 281 5.27 -10.94 26.00
CA ARG A 281 6.44 -10.09 25.87
C ARG A 281 6.13 -8.78 26.58
N THR A 282 6.92 -8.57 27.63
CA THR A 282 7.29 -7.31 28.25
C THR A 282 7.24 -6.12 27.29
N ALA A 283 6.55 -5.08 27.77
CA ALA A 283 6.67 -3.67 27.45
C ALA A 283 7.92 -3.28 26.65
N GLY A 284 7.71 -2.92 25.38
CA GLY A 284 8.58 -2.01 24.64
C GLY A 284 8.05 -0.57 24.77
N PRO A 285 8.92 0.45 24.74
CA PRO A 285 8.59 1.80 25.15
C PRO A 285 7.74 2.53 24.10
N SER A 286 6.78 3.30 24.59
CA SER A 286 6.01 4.29 23.84
C SER A 286 6.95 5.25 23.11
N GLU A 287 7.03 5.14 21.79
CA GLU A 287 7.62 6.20 20.96
C GLU A 287 6.64 7.37 20.83
N PRO A 288 7.13 8.62 20.91
CA PRO A 288 6.29 9.80 20.87
C PRO A 288 5.79 10.06 19.44
N ARG A 289 4.48 10.26 19.30
CA ARG A 289 3.90 10.94 18.14
C ARG A 289 4.53 12.32 18.06
N ARG A 290 5.36 12.52 17.02
CA ARG A 290 5.74 13.85 16.55
C ARG A 290 4.53 14.43 15.83
N ASP A 291 3.80 15.29 16.52
CA ASP A 291 2.97 16.33 15.92
C ASP A 291 3.88 17.55 15.77
N ASP A 292 4.44 17.69 14.57
CA ASP A 292 5.21 18.79 14.02
C ASP A 292 5.28 18.45 12.52
N SER A 293 4.84 19.25 11.56
CA SER A 293 4.44 20.64 11.51
C SER A 293 3.67 20.81 10.19
N ASP A 294 2.76 21.77 10.10
CA ASP A 294 2.88 22.88 9.12
C ASP A 294 1.54 23.63 8.97
N GLU A 295 1.49 24.72 9.72
CA GLU A 295 1.03 26.01 9.20
C GLU A 295 1.64 26.27 7.81
N GLN A 296 0.79 26.46 6.82
CA GLN A 296 0.91 27.56 5.85
C GLN A 296 -0.49 27.81 5.28
N SER A 297 -1.14 28.91 5.69
CA SER A 297 -1.10 30.21 5.00
C SER A 297 -1.88 30.14 3.68
N SER A 298 -3.02 30.83 3.61
CA SER A 298 -3.20 32.04 2.78
C SER A 298 -3.28 31.69 1.29
N GLU A 299 -4.41 31.79 0.61
CA GLU A 299 -5.14 32.98 0.17
C GLU A 299 -6.18 32.39 -0.81
N GLY A 300 -7.42 32.84 -0.85
CA GLY A 300 -7.74 34.12 -1.46
C GLY A 300 -8.16 33.90 -2.91
N GLU A 301 -9.43 34.26 -3.17
CA GLU A 301 -9.95 34.73 -4.46
C GLU A 301 -10.11 33.69 -5.58
N ASP A 302 -11.34 33.38 -5.99
CA ASP A 302 -12.26 34.15 -6.83
C ASP A 302 -12.20 33.65 -8.30
N SER A 303 -13.35 33.17 -8.76
CA SER A 303 -13.97 33.10 -10.12
C SER A 303 -13.13 33.37 -11.41
N PRO A 304 -13.58 33.02 -12.64
CA PRO A 304 -14.94 32.67 -13.06
C PRO A 304 -15.11 31.56 -14.13
N ALA A 305 -16.40 31.28 -14.36
CA ALA A 305 -17.09 30.83 -15.57
C ALA A 305 -16.31 30.59 -16.88
N SER A 306 -16.65 29.47 -17.52
CA SER A 306 -16.99 29.37 -18.95
C SER A 306 -18.07 28.31 -19.14
#